data_AF-A0A2S0JZX1-F1
#
_entry.id   AF-A0A2S0JZX1-F1
#
_cell.length_a   1.000
_cell.length_b   1.000
_cell.length_c   1.000
_cell.angle_alpha   90.00
_cell.angle_beta   90.00
_cell.angle_gamma   90.00
#
_symmetry.space_group_name_H-M   'P 1'
#
loop_
_entity.id
_entity.type
_entity.pdbx_description
1 polymer ?
#
loop_
_entity_poly.entity_id
_entity_poly.type
_entity_poly.pdbx_seq_one_letter_code
_entity_poly.pdbx_strand_id
1 'polypeptide(L)' 'MTKNFTWYAPNAELLKCPVPGCHHIGTIITKKHCWLVHGMTRDEVGEKYGKPKRILTYSENQIKARDEEWVNNT' A
#
# COMPACT_ATOMS: atom_id res chain seq x y z
N MET A 1 -0.23 -5.96 -16.98
CA MET A 1 0.59 -5.12 -16.07
C MET A 1 -0.36 -4.48 -15.06
N THR A 2 -0.36 -4.93 -13.80
CA THR A 2 -1.19 -4.34 -12.74
C THR A 2 -0.65 -2.96 -12.38
N LYS A 3 -1.25 -1.97 -13.04
CA LYS A 3 -1.04 -0.54 -12.83
C LYS A 3 -1.55 -0.17 -11.43
N ASN A 4 -0.65 -0.04 -10.46
CA ASN A 4 -0.98 0.32 -9.09
C ASN A 4 -0.78 1.83 -8.88
N PHE A 5 -1.88 2.60 -8.89
CA PHE A 5 -1.87 4.07 -8.88
C PHE A 5 -2.32 4.71 -7.56
N THR A 6 -2.64 3.93 -6.53
CA THR A 6 -3.39 4.41 -5.36
C THR A 6 -2.55 4.45 -4.09
N TRP A 7 -2.83 5.43 -3.23
CA TRP A 7 -2.23 5.59 -1.88
C TRP A 7 -2.82 4.62 -0.84
N TYR A 8 -3.65 3.69 -1.31
CA TYR A 8 -4.33 2.67 -0.56
C TYR A 8 -4.26 1.36 -1.35
N ALA A 9 -4.15 0.25 -0.63
CA ALA A 9 -4.16 -1.09 -1.17
C ALA A 9 -5.43 -1.84 -0.76
N PRO A 10 -6.26 -2.32 -1.71
CA PRO A 10 -7.31 -3.26 -1.39
C PRO A 10 -6.74 -4.59 -0.88
N ASN A 11 -7.53 -5.30 -0.07
CA ASN A 11 -7.22 -6.64 0.45
C ASN A 11 -5.95 -6.67 1.34
N ALA A 12 -5.32 -7.84 1.47
CA ALA A 12 -4.08 -8.04 2.25
C ALA A 12 -2.81 -7.61 1.49
N GLU A 13 -2.93 -6.59 0.63
CA GLU A 13 -1.78 -6.06 -0.08
C GLU A 13 -1.11 -4.93 0.72
N LEU A 14 0.22 -4.85 0.65
CA LEU A 14 0.98 -3.79 1.31
C LEU A 14 1.60 -2.85 0.28
N LEU A 15 1.56 -1.55 0.58
CA LEU A 15 2.25 -0.48 -0.11
C LEU A 15 3.55 -0.14 0.59
N LYS A 16 4.60 0.11 -0.18
CA LYS A 16 5.84 0.74 0.28
C LYS A 16 5.87 2.21 -0.12
N CYS A 17 6.27 3.07 0.81
CA CYS A 17 6.45 4.49 0.58
C CYS A 17 7.46 4.75 -0.55
N PRO A 18 7.17 5.67 -1.49
CA PRO A 18 8.06 5.91 -2.63
C PRO A 18 9.29 6.76 -2.28
N VAL A 19 9.31 7.45 -1.13
CA VAL A 19 10.44 8.30 -0.73
C VAL A 19 11.68 7.44 -0.45
N PRO A 20 12.84 7.71 -1.11
CA PRO A 20 14.08 7.00 -0.85
C PRO A 20 14.48 7.05 0.63
N GLY A 21 14.86 5.90 1.20
CA GLY A 21 15.21 5.78 2.62
C GLY A 21 14.01 5.70 3.57
N CYS A 22 12.76 5.86 3.08
CA CYS A 22 11.57 5.63 3.90
C CYS A 22 11.23 4.14 3.94
N HIS A 23 11.22 3.56 5.14
CA HIS A 23 10.88 2.15 5.36
C HIS A 23 9.40 1.92 5.69
N HIS A 24 8.54 2.93 5.47
CA HIS A 24 7.12 2.80 5.76
C HIS A 24 6.44 1.82 4.80
N ILE A 25 5.80 0.82 5.38
CA ILE A 25 5.03 -0.23 4.70
C ILE A 25 3.67 -0.33 5.38
N GLY A 26 2.58 -0.35 4.60
CA GLY A 26 1.23 -0.50 5.14
C GLY A 26 0.17 -0.63 4.05
N THR A 27 -1.06 -0.93 4.43
CA THR A 27 -2.21 -0.97 3.51
C THR A 27 -2.60 0.43 3.01
N ILE A 28 -2.19 1.49 3.72
CA ILE A 28 -2.44 2.88 3.35
C ILE A 28 -1.21 3.73 3.68
N ILE A 29 -0.90 4.68 2.79
CA ILE A 29 0.06 5.75 3.05
C ILE A 29 -0.73 7.04 3.19
N THR A 30 -0.87 7.48 4.45
CA THR A 30 -1.73 8.61 4.80
C THR A 30 -1.10 9.95 4.42
N LYS A 31 -1.93 10.98 4.24
CA LYS A 31 -1.44 12.36 4.06
C LYS A 31 -0.58 12.81 5.25
N LYS A 32 -0.96 12.39 6.47
CA LYS A 32 -0.24 12.70 7.72
C LYS A 32 1.16 12.11 7.75
N HIS A 33 1.35 10.89 7.23
CA HIS A 33 2.68 10.30 7.09
C HIS A 33 3.58 11.21 6.23
N CYS A 34 3.09 11.63 5.06
CA CYS A 34 3.88 12.49 4.16
C CYS A 34 4.29 13.80 4.84
N TRP A 35 3.34 14.45 5.51
CA TRP A 35 3.59 15.74 6.16
C TRP A 35 4.54 15.63 7.35
N LEU A 36 4.33 14.68 8.26
CA LEU A 36 5.14 14.55 9.49
C LEU A 36 6.53 13.97 9.24
N VAL A 37 6.66 13.02 8.30
CA VAL A 37 7.93 12.32 8.08
C VAL A 37 8.77 12.99 7.01
N HIS A 38 8.14 13.56 5.98
CA HIS A 38 8.86 14.11 4.82
C HIS A 38 8.72 15.63 4.67
N GLY A 39 7.91 16.30 5.50
CA GLY A 39 7.66 17.74 5.39
C GLY A 39 6.96 18.15 4.09
N MET A 40 6.38 17.18 3.37
CA MET A 40 5.76 17.37 2.05
C MET A 40 4.31 16.89 2.10
N THR A 41 3.44 17.53 1.33
CA THR A 41 2.12 17.00 1.05
C THR A 41 2.23 15.69 0.28
N ARG A 42 1.17 14.89 0.33
CA ARG A 42 1.12 13.61 -0.39
C ARG A 42 1.22 13.79 -1.91
N ASP A 43 0.71 14.91 -2.42
CA ASP A 43 0.72 15.18 -3.85
C ASP A 43 2.13 15.58 -4.31
N GLU A 44 2.84 16.43 -3.55
CA GLU A 44 4.26 16.74 -3.79
C GLU A 44 5.15 15.49 -3.73
N VAL A 45 4.92 14.60 -2.76
CA VAL A 45 5.63 13.29 -2.71
C VAL A 45 5.34 12.48 -3.97
N GLY A 46 4.08 12.48 -4.43
CA GLY A 46 3.65 11.78 -5.64
C GLY A 46 4.29 12.32 -6.92
N GLU A 47 4.43 13.64 -7.04
CA GLU A 47 5.08 14.30 -8.17
C GLU A 47 6.59 14.07 -8.16
N LYS A 48 7.23 14.14 -6.99
CA LYS A 48 8.69 14.05 -6.86
C LYS A 48 9.23 12.62 -6.92
N TYR A 49 8.54 11.66 -6.30
CA TYR A 49 9.03 10.29 -6.14
C TYR A 49 8.14 9.23 -6.80
N GLY A 50 6.99 9.62 -7.34
CA GLY A 50 6.00 8.71 -7.90
C GLY A 50 5.05 8.13 -6.85
N LYS A 51 4.25 7.13 -7.27
CA LYS A 51 3.26 6.47 -6.40
C LYS A 51 3.88 5.33 -5.58
N PRO A 52 3.28 4.97 -4.43
CA PRO A 52 3.70 3.81 -3.64
C PRO A 52 3.70 2.51 -4.47
N LYS A 53 4.67 1.64 -4.20
CA LYS A 53 4.76 0.31 -4.85
C LYS A 53 4.06 -0.74 -4.00
N ARG A 54 3.28 -1.64 -4.62
CA ARG A 54 2.80 -2.85 -3.94
C ARG A 54 3.97 -3.82 -3.74
N ILE A 55 4.11 -4.36 -2.53
CA ILE A 55 5.22 -5.26 -2.20
C ILE A 55 4.77 -6.64 -1.72
N LEU A 56 3.52 -6.80 -1.30
CA LEU A 56 2.89 -8.09 -1.05
C LEU A 56 1.61 -8.15 -1.87
N THR A 57 1.55 -9.12 -2.78
CA THR A 57 0.36 -9.47 -3.55
C THR A 57 0.11 -10.94 -3.29
N TYR A 58 -0.94 -11.26 -2.55
CA TYR A 58 -1.41 -12.64 -2.46
C TYR A 58 -1.90 -13.07 -3.84
N SER A 59 -1.60 -14.30 -4.25
CA SER A 59 -2.21 -14.87 -5.45
C SER A 59 -3.73 -15.01 -5.25
N GLU A 60 -4.49 -15.05 -6.34
CA GLU A 60 -5.95 -15.24 -6.27
C GLU A 60 -6.34 -16.46 -5.42
N ASN A 61 -5.55 -17.53 -5.48
CA ASN A 61 -5.77 -18.74 -4.68
C ASN A 61 -5.53 -18.49 -3.19
N GLN A 62 -4.55 -17.66 -2.82
CA GLN A 62 -4.31 -17.29 -1.42
C GLN A 62 -5.39 -16.35 -0.88
N ILE A 63 -5.96 -15.50 -1.73
CA ILE A 63 -7.09 -14.64 -1.37
C ILE A 63 -8.34 -15.51 -1.11
N LYS A 64 -8.66 -16.43 -2.03
CA LYS A 64 -9.80 -17.36 -1.87
C LYS A 64 -9.67 -18.23 -0.62
N ALA A 65 -8.49 -18.81 -0.37
CA ALA A 65 -8.26 -19.65 0.81
C ALA A 65 -8.46 -18.88 2.13
N ARG A 66 -8.01 -17.62 2.21
CA ARG A 66 -8.21 -16.78 3.39
C ARG A 66 -9.69 -16.43 3.60
N ASP A 67 -10.40 -16.09 2.53
CA ASP A 67 -11.81 -15.70 2.63
C ASP A 67 -12.70 -16.90 2.99
N GLU A 68 -12.38 -18.11 2.49
CA GLU A 68 -13.01 -19.37 2.90
C GLU A 68 -12.72 -19.73 4.36
N GLU A 69 -11.49 -19.51 4.85
CA GLU A 69 -11.12 -19.73 6.26
C GLU A 69 -11.91 -18.81 7.20
N TRP A 70 -12.13 -17.55 6.82
CA TRP A 70 -12.90 -16.60 7.64
C TRP A 70 -14.38 -17.00 7.74
N VAL A 71 -14.99 -17.42 6.62
CA VAL A 71 -16.40 -17.88 6.58
C VAL A 71 -16.61 -19.14 7.41
N ASN A 72 -15.68 -20.09 7.37
CA ASN A 72 -15.82 -21.37 8.09
C ASN A 72 -15.52 -21.29 9.60
N ASN A 73 -15.12 -20.13 10.11
CA ASN A 73 -14.80 -19.90 11.52
C ASN A 73 -15.76 -18.90 12.20
N THR A 74 -16.90 -18.62 11.56
CA THR A 74 -18.05 -17.83 12.04
C THR A 74 -19.32 -18.67 11.99
#